data_AF-A0A556SWY6-F1
#
_entry.id   AF-A0A556SWY6-F1
#
_cell.length_a   1.000
_cell.length_b   1.000
_cell.length_c   1.000
_cell.angle_alpha   90.00
_cell.angle_beta   90.00
_cell.angle_gamma   90.00
#
_symmetry.space_group_name_H-M   'P 1'
#
loop_
_entity.id
_entity.type
_entity.pdbx_description
1 polymer ?
#
loop_
_entity_poly.entity_id
_entity_poly.type
_entity_poly.pdbx_seq_one_letter_code
_entity_poly.pdbx_strand_id
1 'polypeptide(L)'
;MNDANPKYAVETIKVNADGTRTVKYTTQFEDGNLSKIKTSTLFPESWSDKSIVDSVNKIGNTKPIGVRPSTGETLYRGTVNGVEIDVIKKGNDITAGYPVGGKPTP
;
A
#
# COMPACT_ATOMS: atom_id res chain seq x y z
N MET A 1 7.93 6.85 -0.08
CA MET A 1 7.39 6.17 1.09
C MET A 1 8.40 5.11 1.49
N ASN A 2 9.04 5.29 2.64
CA ASN A 2 9.91 4.31 3.27
C ASN A 2 9.47 4.07 4.72
N ASP A 3 10.01 3.04 5.33
CA ASP A 3 9.72 2.57 6.69
C ASP A 3 10.80 3.01 7.72
N ALA A 4 11.57 4.06 7.43
CA ALA A 4 12.72 4.48 8.24
C ALA A 4 12.38 5.35 9.47
N ASN A 5 11.10 5.41 9.89
CA ASN A 5 10.71 6.23 11.02
C ASN A 5 11.13 5.55 12.34
N PRO A 6 11.94 6.22 13.20
CA PRO A 6 12.50 5.60 14.41
C PRO A 6 11.44 5.22 15.46
N LYS A 7 10.22 5.76 15.39
CA LYS A 7 9.11 5.36 16.27
C LYS A 7 8.42 4.05 15.82
N TYR A 8 8.86 3.46 14.71
CA TYR A 8 8.33 2.23 14.15
C TYR A 8 9.38 1.13 14.24
N ALA A 9 8.98 -0.01 14.83
CA ALA A 9 9.71 -1.25 14.67
C ALA A 9 9.10 -2.00 13.49
N VAL A 10 9.93 -2.36 12.51
CA VAL A 10 9.50 -3.08 11.30
C VAL A 10 10.31 -4.36 11.15
N GLU A 11 9.60 -5.47 10.96
CA GLU A 11 10.18 -6.79 10.72
C GLU A 11 9.70 -7.28 9.35
N THR A 12 10.64 -7.56 8.44
CA THR A 12 10.30 -8.23 7.18
C THR A 12 10.05 -9.70 7.43
N ILE A 13 8.82 -10.15 7.17
CA ILE A 13 8.42 -11.56 7.32
C ILE A 13 8.77 -12.34 6.06
N LYS A 14 8.56 -11.74 4.89
CA LYS A 14 8.95 -12.31 3.61
C LYS A 14 9.05 -11.26 2.51
N VAL A 15 9.84 -11.59 1.50
CA VAL A 15 9.81 -10.95 0.18
C VAL A 15 8.95 -11.82 -0.74
N ASN A 16 7.96 -11.22 -1.38
CA ASN A 16 7.07 -11.88 -2.33
C ASN A 16 7.76 -12.03 -3.71
N ALA A 17 7.20 -12.88 -4.57
CA ALA A 17 7.76 -13.13 -5.90
C ALA A 17 7.81 -11.88 -6.79
N ASP A 18 6.93 -10.90 -6.57
CA ASP A 18 6.90 -9.60 -7.24
C ASP A 18 7.86 -8.56 -6.63
N GLY A 19 8.66 -8.97 -5.64
CA GLY A 19 9.61 -8.11 -4.92
C GLY A 19 8.99 -7.27 -3.81
N THR A 20 7.66 -7.28 -3.62
CA THR A 20 7.01 -6.60 -2.49
C THR A 20 7.39 -7.27 -1.17
N ARG A 21 7.37 -6.52 -0.07
CA ARG A 21 7.72 -7.05 1.26
C ARG A 21 6.48 -7.18 2.12
N THR A 22 6.21 -8.36 2.65
CA THR A 22 5.24 -8.50 3.75
C THR A 22 5.97 -8.26 5.06
N VAL A 23 5.55 -7.23 5.77
CA VAL A 23 6.17 -6.78 7.02
C VAL A 23 5.18 -6.84 8.17
N LYS A 24 5.70 -7.08 9.38
CA LYS A 24 5.01 -6.70 10.61
C LYS A 24 5.56 -5.38 11.09
N TYR A 25 4.68 -4.49 11.55
CA TYR A 25 5.11 -3.25 12.17
C TYR A 25 4.34 -2.97 13.45
N THR A 26 5.04 -2.31 14.36
CA THR A 26 4.53 -1.82 15.65
C THR A 26 4.98 -0.38 15.82
N THR A 27 4.08 0.47 16.30
CA THR A 27 4.38 1.87 16.59
C THR A 27 4.46 2.07 18.09
N GLN A 28 5.46 2.81 18.55
CA GLN A 28 5.48 3.33 19.91
C GLN A 28 4.85 4.73 19.94
N PHE A 29 3.86 4.91 20.80
CA PHE A 29 3.21 6.20 21.04
C PHE A 29 4.05 7.07 22.00
N GLU A 30 3.72 8.35 22.09
CA GLU A 30 4.48 9.31 22.89
C GLU A 30 4.43 9.03 24.40
N ASP A 31 3.38 8.33 24.85
CA ASP A 31 3.22 7.84 26.22
C ASP A 31 4.02 6.54 26.49
N GLY A 32 4.77 6.05 25.49
CA GLY A 32 5.56 4.83 25.57
C GLY A 32 4.78 3.54 25.28
N ASN A 33 3.45 3.60 25.14
CA ASN A 33 2.63 2.43 24.83
C ASN A 33 2.86 1.94 23.40
N LEU A 34 2.78 0.62 23.21
CA LEU A 34 2.90 0.00 21.89
C LEU A 34 1.53 -0.21 21.25
N SER A 35 1.43 0.07 19.96
CA SER A 35 0.27 -0.32 19.16
C SER A 35 0.16 -1.84 19.05
N LYS A 36 -1.03 -2.32 18.66
CA LYS A 36 -1.13 -3.70 18.16
C LYS A 36 -0.20 -3.88 16.96
N ILE A 37 0.42 -5.06 16.86
CA ILE A 37 1.22 -5.46 15.70
C ILE A 37 0.28 -5.54 14.49
N LYS A 38 0.68 -4.91 13.38
CA LYS A 38 -0.05 -4.95 12.12
C LYS A 38 0.80 -5.59 11.04
N THR A 39 0.15 -6.25 10.10
CA THR A 39 0.79 -6.80 8.90
C THR A 39 0.47 -5.91 7.72
N SER A 40 1.47 -5.53 6.95
CA SER A 40 1.34 -4.73 5.72
C SER A 40 2.18 -5.30 4.60
N THR A 41 1.83 -4.93 3.37
CA THR A 41 2.65 -5.16 2.18
C THR A 41 3.25 -3.83 1.75
N LEU A 42 4.58 -3.77 1.63
CA LEU A 42 5.33 -2.62 1.17
C LEU A 42 5.80 -2.84 -0.27
N PHE A 43 5.97 -1.75 -1.00
CA PHE A 43 6.56 -1.77 -2.35
C PHE A 43 7.98 -2.35 -2.31
N PRO A 44 8.49 -2.86 -3.45
CA PRO A 44 9.88 -3.29 -3.53
C PRO A 44 10.83 -2.15 -3.10
N GLU A 45 11.88 -2.48 -2.34
CA GLU A 45 12.86 -1.48 -1.89
C GLU A 45 13.60 -0.79 -3.05
N SER A 46 13.65 -1.45 -4.21
CA SER A 46 14.22 -0.89 -5.43
C SER A 46 13.38 0.24 -6.05
N TRP A 47 12.14 0.44 -5.60
CA TRP A 47 11.29 1.50 -6.11
C TRP A 47 11.55 2.82 -5.37
N SER A 48 11.80 3.87 -6.14
CA SER A 48 11.84 5.23 -5.61
C SER A 48 10.44 5.71 -5.19
N ASP A 49 10.40 6.66 -4.25
CA ASP A 49 9.19 7.38 -3.85
C ASP A 49 8.41 7.94 -5.03
N LYS A 50 9.14 8.55 -5.98
CA LYS A 50 8.56 9.10 -7.21
C LYS A 50 7.89 8.01 -8.04
N SER A 51 8.57 6.88 -8.27
CA SER A 51 8.00 5.77 -9.04
C SER A 51 6.76 5.17 -8.38
N ILE A 52 6.70 5.13 -7.05
CA ILE A 52 5.52 4.68 -6.31
C ILE A 52 4.35 5.63 -6.56
N VAL A 53 4.55 6.94 -6.34
CA VAL A 53 3.50 7.95 -6.52
C VAL A 53 3.02 8.01 -7.97
N ASP A 54 3.94 8.00 -8.94
CA ASP A 54 3.61 8.01 -10.37
C ASP A 54 2.79 6.77 -10.76
N SER A 55 3.12 5.60 -10.22
CA SER A 55 2.39 4.35 -10.48
C SER A 55 0.98 4.36 -9.90
N VAL A 56 0.82 4.85 -8.67
CA VAL A 56 -0.49 5.02 -8.02
C VAL A 56 -1.36 6.01 -8.82
N ASN A 57 -0.80 7.14 -9.24
CA ASN A 57 -1.50 8.11 -10.07
C ASN A 57 -1.92 7.52 -11.44
N LYS A 58 -1.00 6.79 -12.08
CA LYS A 58 -1.28 6.11 -13.36
C LYS A 58 -2.48 5.17 -13.24
N ILE A 59 -2.53 4.35 -12.18
CA ILE A 59 -3.62 3.39 -11.96
C ILE A 59 -4.92 4.10 -11.56
N GLY A 60 -4.86 5.12 -10.70
CA GLY A 60 -6.02 5.92 -10.29
C GLY A 60 -6.68 6.72 -11.44
N ASN A 61 -6.02 6.81 -12.60
CA ASN A 61 -6.53 7.43 -13.82
C ASN A 61 -7.08 6.39 -14.84
N THR A 62 -7.16 5.11 -14.46
CA THR A 62 -7.79 4.06 -15.27
C THR A 62 -9.30 3.94 -14.97
N LYS A 63 -9.98 2.91 -15.48
CA LYS A 63 -11.39 2.64 -15.14
C LYS A 63 -11.47 1.92 -13.78
N PRO A 64 -12.43 2.29 -12.91
CA PRO A 64 -12.62 1.57 -11.66
C PRO A 64 -13.10 0.14 -11.94
N ILE A 65 -12.62 -0.79 -11.13
CA ILE A 65 -13.02 -2.20 -11.13
C ILE A 65 -14.12 -2.50 -10.12
N GLY A 66 -14.42 -1.55 -9.22
CA GLY A 66 -15.45 -1.70 -8.21
C GLY A 66 -15.82 -0.38 -7.57
N VAL A 67 -16.99 -0.37 -6.93
CA VAL A 67 -17.50 0.75 -6.14
C VAL A 67 -18.00 0.19 -4.82
N ARG A 68 -17.61 0.82 -3.71
CA ARG A 68 -18.10 0.49 -2.37
C ARG A 68 -19.53 1.02 -2.23
N PRO A 69 -20.58 0.17 -2.17
CA PRO A 69 -21.96 0.64 -2.24
C PRO A 69 -22.37 1.53 -1.07
N SER A 70 -21.78 1.32 0.10
CA SER A 70 -22.11 2.05 1.33
C SER A 70 -21.68 3.52 1.33
N THR A 71 -20.59 3.85 0.63
CA THR A 71 -19.87 5.12 0.83
C THR A 71 -19.32 5.71 -0.47
N GLY A 72 -19.41 4.99 -1.59
CA GLY A 72 -19.14 5.49 -2.93
C GLY A 72 -17.67 5.52 -3.34
N GLU A 73 -16.73 5.05 -2.52
CA GLU A 73 -15.32 4.93 -2.93
C GLU A 73 -15.18 3.94 -4.09
N THR A 74 -14.28 4.26 -5.01
CA THR A 74 -14.01 3.48 -6.21
C THR A 74 -12.66 2.79 -6.10
N LEU A 75 -12.60 1.52 -6.51
CA LEU A 75 -11.39 0.70 -6.52
C LEU A 75 -10.85 0.64 -7.94
N TYR A 76 -9.54 0.82 -8.11
CA TYR A 76 -8.79 0.68 -9.34
C TYR A 76 -7.66 -0.31 -9.09
N ARG A 77 -7.32 -1.10 -10.12
CA ARG A 77 -6.25 -2.09 -10.04
C ARG A 77 -5.44 -2.09 -11.33
N GLY A 78 -4.13 -2.25 -11.18
CA GLY A 78 -3.24 -2.43 -12.32
C GLY A 78 -1.87 -2.93 -11.89
N THR A 79 -1.08 -3.32 -12.88
CA THR A 79 0.28 -3.84 -12.67
C THR A 79 1.30 -2.89 -13.29
N VAL A 80 2.32 -2.52 -12.52
CA VAL A 80 3.46 -1.73 -12.99
C VAL A 80 4.74 -2.47 -12.61
N ASN A 81 5.62 -2.71 -13.58
CA ASN A 81 6.90 -3.41 -13.39
C ASN A 81 6.76 -4.74 -12.60
N GLY A 82 5.70 -5.50 -12.88
CA GLY A 82 5.43 -6.78 -12.23
C GLY A 82 4.72 -6.70 -10.87
N VAL A 83 4.53 -5.51 -10.29
CA VAL A 83 3.83 -5.31 -9.01
C VAL A 83 2.38 -4.92 -9.27
N GLU A 84 1.44 -5.72 -8.77
CA GLU A 84 0.01 -5.39 -8.76
C GLU A 84 -0.32 -4.43 -7.61
N ILE A 85 -1.09 -3.39 -7.91
CA ILE A 85 -1.36 -2.24 -7.03
C ILE A 85 -2.85 -1.96 -7.04
N ASP A 86 -3.39 -1.76 -5.85
CA ASP A 86 -4.74 -1.24 -5.63
C ASP A 86 -4.70 0.24 -5.31
N VAL A 87 -5.64 0.98 -5.90
CA VAL A 87 -5.85 2.40 -5.64
C VAL A 87 -7.31 2.63 -5.30
N ILE A 88 -7.55 3.38 -4.21
CA ILE A 88 -8.89 3.76 -3.78
C ILE A 88 -9.06 5.26 -3.99
N LYS A 89 -10.17 5.65 -4.63
CA LYS A 89 -10.55 7.06 -4.78
C LYS A 89 -11.90 7.36 -4.17
N LYS A 90 -12.05 8.56 -3.61
CA LYS A 90 -13.33 9.17 -3.24
C LYS A 90 -13.57 10.36 -4.15
N GLY A 91 -14.47 10.21 -5.12
CA GLY A 91 -14.54 11.16 -6.24
C GLY A 91 -13.22 11.18 -7.02
N ASN A 92 -12.60 12.35 -7.14
CA ASN A 92 -11.31 12.50 -7.84
C ASN A 92 -10.09 12.33 -6.92
N ASP A 93 -10.28 12.29 -5.61
CA ASP A 93 -9.19 12.24 -4.65
C ASP A 93 -8.73 10.81 -4.41
N ILE A 94 -7.43 10.55 -4.57
CA ILE A 94 -6.81 9.28 -4.17
C ILE A 94 -6.69 9.27 -2.65
N THR A 95 -7.34 8.30 -2.00
CA THR A 95 -7.31 8.14 -0.55
C THR A 95 -6.37 7.03 -0.10
N ALA A 96 -6.06 6.07 -0.98
CA ALA A 96 -5.07 5.04 -0.73
C ALA A 96 -4.46 4.52 -2.04
N GLY A 97 -3.20 4.10 -1.98
CA GLY A 97 -2.51 3.38 -3.04
C GLY A 97 -1.47 2.44 -2.43
N TYR A 98 -1.58 1.13 -2.69
CA TYR A 98 -0.73 0.13 -2.03
C TYR A 98 -0.53 -1.11 -2.91
N PRO A 99 0.61 -1.80 -2.78
CA PRO A 99 0.86 -3.04 -3.49
C PRO A 99 0.13 -4.19 -2.79
N VAL A 100 -0.33 -5.17 -3.56
CA VAL A 100 -1.19 -6.24 -3.02
C VAL A 100 -0.41 -7.50 -2.62
N GLY A 101 0.80 -7.70 -3.13
CA GLY A 101 1.64 -8.86 -2.80
C GLY A 101 0.96 -10.21 -3.06
N GLY A 102 0.18 -10.28 -4.14
CA GLY A 102 -0.64 -11.44 -4.52
C GLY A 102 -1.96 -11.60 -3.75
N LYS A 103 -2.35 -10.63 -2.92
CA LYS A 103 -3.61 -10.63 -2.17
C LYS A 103 -4.41 -9.33 -2.41
N PRO A 104 -5.04 -9.19 -3.58
CA PRO A 104 -5.82 -8.01 -3.91
C PRO A 104 -7.00 -7.75 -2.98
N THR A 105 -7.43 -6.48 -2.93
CA THR A 105 -8.69 -6.08 -2.28
C THR A 105 -9.87 -6.82 -2.91
N PRO A 106 -10.75 -7.45 -2.10
CA PRO A 106 -11.96 -8.10 -2.59
C PRO A 106 -12.92 -7.14 -3.30
#